data_AF-A0A958G4J5-F1
#
_entry.id   AF-A0A958G4J5-F1
#
_cell.length_a   1.000
_cell.length_b   1.000
_cell.length_c   1.000
_cell.angle_alpha   90.00
_cell.angle_beta   90.00
_cell.angle_gamma   90.00
#
_symmetry.space_group_name_H-M   'P 1'
#
loop_
_entity.id
_entity.type
_entity.pdbx_description
1 polymer ?
#
loop_
_entity_poly.entity_id
_entity_poly.type
_entity_poly.pdbx_seq_one_letter_code
_entity_poly.pdbx_strand_id
1 'polypeptide(L)'
;FFVTVPFACLFTWEVLKGYFANPTLPRLARVGRLLHLLIPAGVILFVLGKEYTGLALLALGLVAVLDRLLHTNIFRQKLTYPFLAISTAFMLIFNGYLTARPVVLYGESYQLGLRIFTIPVEDFVYGYALLLLCLVVFERLKGGRHG
;
A
#
# COMPACT_ATOMS: atom_id res chain seq x y z
N PHE A 1 1.65 7.69 -15.48
CA PHE A 1 1.10 6.96 -14.31
C PHE A 1 2.19 6.22 -13.54
N PHE A 2 2.82 5.17 -14.11
CA PHE A 2 3.76 4.29 -13.40
C PHE A 2 5.07 4.92 -12.88
N VAL A 3 5.46 6.10 -13.38
CA VAL A 3 6.63 6.85 -12.87
C VAL A 3 6.18 8.06 -12.06
N THR A 4 5.20 8.80 -12.58
CA THR A 4 4.70 10.04 -12.00
C THR A 4 4.04 9.86 -10.63
N VAL A 5 3.24 8.80 -10.46
CA VAL A 5 2.54 8.53 -9.19
C VAL A 5 3.54 8.10 -8.12
N PRO A 6 4.41 7.09 -8.34
CA PRO A 6 5.45 6.76 -7.36
C PRO A 6 6.32 7.95 -6.98
N PHE A 7 6.75 8.75 -7.94
CA PHE A 7 7.55 9.94 -7.67
C PHE A 7 6.81 10.96 -6.78
N ALA A 8 5.55 11.29 -7.09
CA ALA A 8 4.75 12.22 -6.29
C ALA A 8 4.53 11.72 -4.85
N CYS A 9 4.37 10.41 -4.68
CA CYS A 9 4.24 9.78 -3.37
C CYS A 9 5.54 9.85 -2.57
N LEU A 10 6.69 9.57 -3.20
CA LEU A 10 8.00 9.72 -2.57
C LEU A 10 8.30 11.19 -2.20
N PHE A 11 7.91 12.13 -3.05
CA PHE A 11 8.03 13.56 -2.75
C PHE A 11 7.19 13.94 -1.52
N THR A 12 5.92 13.53 -1.48
CA THR A 12 5.05 13.77 -0.32
C THR A 12 5.65 13.21 0.97
N TRP A 13 6.22 12.00 0.89
CA TRP A 13 6.91 11.37 2.02
C TRP A 13 8.11 12.17 2.52
N GLU A 14 8.97 12.63 1.62
CA GLU A 14 10.14 13.43 1.97
C GLU A 14 9.76 14.80 2.51
N VAL A 15 8.71 15.44 1.97
CA VAL A 15 8.13 16.66 2.55
C VAL A 15 7.67 16.41 3.98
N LEU A 16 6.89 15.35 4.24
CA LEU A 16 6.43 15.04 5.60
C LEU A 16 7.60 14.84 6.57
N LYS A 17 8.65 14.15 6.16
CA LYS A 17 9.87 13.98 6.97
C LYS A 17 10.65 15.27 7.19
N GLY A 18 10.63 16.19 6.23
CA GLY A 18 11.30 17.50 6.34
C GLY A 18 10.62 18.44 7.33
N TYR A 19 9.28 18.35 7.45
CA TYR A 19 8.49 19.23 8.31
C TYR A 19 8.15 18.64 9.68
N PHE A 20 8.08 17.31 9.82
CA PHE A 20 7.59 16.66 11.04
C PHE A 20 8.59 15.66 11.62
N ALA A 21 8.61 15.54 12.94
CA ALA A 21 9.38 14.52 13.63
C ALA A 21 8.85 13.12 13.31
N ASN A 22 9.76 12.19 13.00
CA ASN A 22 9.45 10.82 12.62
C ASN A 22 10.00 9.78 13.61
N PRO A 23 9.51 9.74 14.86
CA PRO A 23 9.96 8.73 15.81
C PRO A 23 9.47 7.34 15.39
N THR A 24 10.30 6.33 15.61
CA THR A 24 9.89 4.92 15.48
C THR A 24 9.14 4.47 16.73
N LEU A 25 7.91 3.97 16.56
CA LEU A 25 7.05 3.51 17.64
C LEU A 25 6.97 1.97 17.65
N PRO A 26 7.44 1.27 18.70
CA PRO A 26 7.43 -0.19 18.77
C PRO A 26 6.02 -0.81 18.69
N ARG A 27 5.00 -0.11 19.18
CA ARG A 27 3.60 -0.57 19.12
C ARG A 27 3.11 -0.73 17.68
N LEU A 28 3.58 0.13 16.78
CA LEU A 28 3.19 0.11 15.36
C LEU A 28 3.83 -1.06 14.59
N ALA A 29 4.90 -1.66 15.12
CA ALA A 29 5.45 -2.93 14.60
C ALA A 29 4.42 -4.08 14.62
N ARG A 30 3.38 -3.99 15.46
CA ARG A 30 2.28 -4.96 15.45
C ARG A 30 1.52 -4.95 14.12
N VAL A 31 1.37 -3.79 13.48
CA VAL A 31 0.71 -3.67 12.17
C VAL A 31 1.45 -4.50 11.13
N GLY A 32 2.77 -4.29 10.99
CA GLY A 32 3.59 -5.09 10.08
C GLY A 32 3.47 -6.60 10.34
N ARG A 33 3.48 -7.03 11.61
CA ARG A 33 3.29 -8.46 11.97
C ARG A 33 1.92 -9.00 11.55
N LEU A 34 0.84 -8.24 11.80
CA LEU A 34 -0.51 -8.65 11.41
C LEU A 34 -0.67 -8.74 9.88
N LEU A 35 0.00 -7.88 9.12
CA LEU A 35 -0.03 -7.93 7.65
C LEU A 35 0.53 -9.22 7.06
N HIS A 36 1.38 -9.97 7.79
CA HIS A 36 1.86 -11.27 7.32
C HIS A 36 0.72 -12.30 7.22
N LEU A 37 -0.36 -12.14 8.00
CA LEU A 37 -1.54 -12.99 7.92
C LEU A 37 -2.31 -12.83 6.60
N LEU A 38 -2.05 -11.74 5.85
CA LEU A 38 -2.64 -11.53 4.53
C LEU A 38 -2.06 -12.46 3.47
N ILE A 39 -0.86 -13.01 3.68
CA ILE A 39 -0.23 -13.94 2.73
C ILE A 39 -1.06 -15.23 2.60
N PRO A 40 -1.32 -16.01 3.67
CA PRO A 40 -2.14 -17.21 3.55
C PRO A 40 -3.57 -16.88 3.11
N ALA A 41 -4.15 -15.77 3.57
CA ALA A 41 -5.47 -15.33 3.14
C ALA A 41 -5.51 -15.05 1.62
N GLY A 42 -4.48 -14.40 1.09
CA GLY A 42 -4.35 -14.11 -0.34
C GLY A 42 -4.18 -15.38 -1.18
N VAL A 43 -3.38 -16.35 -0.73
CA VAL A 43 -3.27 -17.67 -1.40
C VAL A 43 -4.62 -18.39 -1.44
N ILE A 44 -5.34 -18.42 -0.32
CA ILE A 44 -6.65 -19.08 -0.24
C ILE A 44 -7.63 -18.44 -1.22
N LEU A 45 -7.74 -17.10 -1.21
CA LEU A 45 -8.66 -16.39 -2.11
C LEU A 45 -8.28 -16.55 -3.59
N PHE A 46 -6.99 -16.61 -3.91
CA PHE A 46 -6.52 -16.89 -5.26
C PHE A 46 -7.00 -18.26 -5.75
N VAL A 47 -6.83 -19.31 -4.93
CA VAL A 47 -7.27 -20.67 -5.27
C VAL A 47 -8.80 -20.78 -5.39
N LEU A 48 -9.55 -19.96 -4.65
CA LEU A 48 -11.02 -19.88 -4.73
C LEU A 48 -11.53 -19.12 -5.97
N GLY A 49 -10.66 -18.71 -6.89
CA GLY A 49 -11.02 -17.99 -8.11
C GLY A 49 -11.18 -16.47 -7.93
N LYS A 50 -10.86 -15.94 -6.74
CA LYS A 50 -10.82 -14.49 -6.45
C LYS A 50 -9.41 -13.96 -6.67
N GLU A 51 -8.94 -14.10 -7.90
CA GLU A 51 -7.54 -13.83 -8.28
C GLU A 51 -7.10 -12.40 -7.93
N TYR A 52 -7.92 -11.39 -8.24
CA TYR A 52 -7.54 -10.00 -7.99
C TYR A 52 -7.40 -9.70 -6.50
N THR A 53 -8.37 -10.14 -5.70
CA THR A 53 -8.32 -10.02 -4.23
C THR A 53 -7.14 -10.78 -3.65
N GLY A 54 -6.92 -12.01 -4.13
CA GLY A 54 -5.80 -12.85 -3.71
C GLY A 54 -4.45 -12.18 -3.96
N LEU A 55 -4.23 -11.67 -5.18
CA LEU A 55 -3.01 -10.98 -5.58
C LEU A 55 -2.81 -9.67 -4.82
N ALA A 56 -3.86 -8.87 -4.58
CA ALA A 56 -3.75 -7.62 -3.84
C ALA A 56 -3.33 -7.87 -2.37
N LEU A 57 -3.92 -8.86 -1.71
CA LEU A 57 -3.55 -9.26 -0.34
C LEU A 57 -2.13 -9.83 -0.28
N LEU A 58 -1.77 -10.67 -1.25
CA LEU A 58 -0.42 -11.21 -1.37
C LEU A 58 0.61 -10.10 -1.53
N ALA A 59 0.37 -9.14 -2.43
CA ALA A 59 1.27 -8.02 -2.65
C ALA A 59 1.50 -7.22 -1.36
N LEU A 60 0.42 -6.88 -0.63
CA LEU A 60 0.54 -6.13 0.63
C LEU A 60 1.29 -6.94 1.71
N GLY A 61 1.01 -8.23 1.82
CA GLY A 61 1.71 -9.13 2.74
C GLY A 61 3.20 -9.26 2.41
N LEU A 62 3.55 -9.39 1.13
CA LEU A 62 4.93 -9.44 0.66
C LEU A 62 5.70 -8.14 0.93
N VAL A 63 5.04 -6.98 0.80
CA VAL A 63 5.65 -5.69 1.17
C VAL A 63 5.96 -5.63 2.66
N ALA A 64 5.10 -6.19 3.52
CA ALA A 64 5.38 -6.30 4.95
C ALA A 64 6.57 -7.21 5.26
N VAL A 65 6.76 -8.28 4.48
CA VAL A 65 7.96 -9.15 4.55
C VAL A 65 9.19 -8.37 4.10
N LEU A 66 9.12 -7.68 2.97
CA LEU A 66 10.23 -6.89 2.42
C LEU A 66 10.69 -5.79 3.38
N ASP A 67 9.77 -5.06 4.02
CA ASP A 67 10.13 -4.06 5.03
C ASP A 67 10.96 -4.66 6.17
N ARG A 68 10.63 -5.89 6.57
CA ARG A 68 11.34 -6.61 7.61
C ARG A 68 12.70 -7.11 7.15
N LEU A 69 12.78 -7.68 5.95
CA LEU A 69 14.03 -8.19 5.36
C LEU A 69 15.03 -7.07 5.07
N LEU A 70 14.53 -5.91 4.63
CA LEU A 70 15.35 -4.75 4.29
C LEU A 70 15.60 -3.82 5.49
N HIS A 71 15.06 -4.16 6.67
CA HIS A 71 15.21 -3.39 7.91
C HIS A 71 14.83 -1.90 7.79
N THR A 72 13.92 -1.56 6.88
CA THR A 72 13.48 -0.17 6.63
C THR A 72 12.55 0.36 7.70
N ASN A 73 11.91 -0.54 8.47
CA ASN A 73 11.05 -0.22 9.61
C ASN A 73 9.91 0.77 9.28
N ILE A 74 9.43 0.81 8.03
CA ILE A 74 8.40 1.75 7.55
C ILE A 74 7.15 1.65 8.42
N PHE A 75 6.71 0.45 8.78
CA PHE A 75 5.51 0.27 9.63
C PHE A 75 5.69 0.76 11.08
N ARG A 76 6.93 1.01 11.54
CA ARG A 76 7.18 1.58 12.87
C ARG A 76 7.20 3.10 12.85
N GLN A 77 7.42 3.71 11.70
CA GLN A 77 7.53 5.15 11.57
C GLN A 77 6.18 5.81 11.75
N LYS A 78 6.09 6.78 12.66
CA LYS A 78 4.82 7.49 12.95
C LYS A 78 4.27 8.18 11.70
N LEU A 79 5.15 8.70 10.84
CA LEU A 79 4.74 9.45 9.63
C LEU A 79 4.12 8.58 8.53
N THR A 80 4.31 7.25 8.57
CA THR A 80 3.70 6.34 7.59
C THR A 80 2.18 6.45 7.60
N TYR A 81 1.57 6.64 8.76
CA TYR A 81 0.12 6.71 8.92
C TYR A 81 -0.52 7.99 8.37
N PRO A 82 -0.04 9.21 8.67
CA PRO A 82 -0.54 10.41 8.00
C PRO A 82 -0.23 10.41 6.50
N PHE A 83 0.92 9.86 6.07
CA PHE A 83 1.20 9.65 4.65
C PHE A 83 0.15 8.77 3.96
N LEU A 84 -0.19 7.63 4.57
CA LEU A 84 -1.25 6.75 4.07
C LEU A 84 -2.59 7.47 4.07
N ALA A 85 -2.95 8.22 5.12
CA ALA A 85 -4.21 8.96 5.18
C ALA A 85 -4.35 9.99 4.05
N ILE A 86 -3.28 10.76 3.76
CA ILE A 86 -3.25 11.70 2.63
C ILE A 86 -3.43 10.93 1.31
N SER A 87 -2.71 9.82 1.15
CA SER A 87 -2.80 8.98 -0.05
C SER A 87 -4.20 8.38 -0.23
N THR A 88 -4.86 7.97 0.85
CA THR A 88 -6.25 7.48 0.82
C THR A 88 -7.21 8.55 0.36
N ALA A 89 -7.05 9.80 0.83
CA ALA A 89 -7.88 10.92 0.38
C ALA A 89 -7.75 11.14 -1.13
N PHE A 90 -6.53 11.12 -1.66
CA PHE A 90 -6.30 11.21 -3.10
C PHE A 90 -6.87 10.01 -3.87
N MET A 91 -6.72 8.79 -3.35
CA MET A 91 -7.34 7.61 -3.95
C MET A 91 -8.85 7.73 -4.02
N LEU A 92 -9.52 8.17 -2.95
CA LEU A 92 -10.97 8.35 -2.95
C LEU A 92 -11.43 9.33 -4.03
N ILE A 93 -10.71 10.44 -4.20
CA ILE A 93 -11.04 11.46 -5.21
C ILE A 93 -10.81 10.92 -6.63
N PHE A 94 -9.60 10.43 -6.92
CA PHE A 94 -9.22 10.06 -8.28
C PHE A 94 -9.78 8.70 -8.71
N ASN A 95 -9.66 7.65 -7.88
CA ASN A 95 -10.28 6.37 -8.21
C ASN A 95 -11.79 6.52 -8.24
N GLY A 96 -12.40 7.25 -7.31
CA GLY A 96 -13.86 7.45 -7.32
C GLY A 96 -14.34 8.11 -8.62
N TYR A 97 -13.62 9.12 -9.09
CA TYR A 97 -13.89 9.76 -10.38
C TYR A 97 -13.71 8.78 -11.57
N LEU A 98 -12.63 7.99 -11.57
CA LEU A 98 -12.32 7.07 -12.65
C LEU A 98 -13.27 5.87 -12.70
N THR A 99 -13.64 5.29 -11.55
CA THR A 99 -14.54 4.14 -11.46
C THR A 99 -16.01 4.51 -11.62
N ALA A 100 -16.38 5.77 -11.38
CA ALA A 100 -17.72 6.28 -11.70
C ALA A 100 -17.97 6.35 -13.23
N ARG A 101 -16.90 6.39 -14.03
CA ARG A 101 -17.01 6.24 -15.47
C ARG A 101 -16.80 4.76 -15.81
N PRO A 102 -17.63 4.13 -16.66
CA PRO A 102 -17.45 2.74 -17.06
C PRO A 102 -16.30 2.60 -18.08
N VAL A 103 -15.14 3.18 -17.76
CA VAL A 103 -13.91 3.14 -18.56
C VAL A 103 -13.11 1.87 -18.25
N VAL A 104 -13.26 1.31 -17.05
CA VAL A 104 -12.64 0.06 -16.62
C VAL A 104 -13.74 -0.94 -16.24
N LEU A 105 -13.93 -1.95 -17.09
CA LEU A 105 -14.85 -3.06 -16.83
C LEU A 105 -14.11 -4.14 -16.06
N TYR A 106 -14.48 -4.33 -14.79
CA TYR A 106 -13.97 -5.45 -13.99
C TYR A 106 -14.86 -6.68 -14.21
N GLY A 107 -14.24 -7.84 -14.43
CA GLY A 107 -14.96 -9.11 -14.37
C GLY A 107 -15.37 -9.42 -12.94
N GLU A 108 -16.67 -9.42 -12.64
CA GLU A 108 -17.18 -9.61 -11.27
C GLU A 108 -16.77 -10.97 -10.64
N SER A 109 -16.40 -11.94 -11.47
CA SER A 109 -15.92 -13.25 -11.02
C SER A 109 -14.65 -13.16 -10.18
N TYR A 110 -13.74 -12.25 -10.49
CA TYR A 110 -12.38 -12.21 -9.93
C TYR A 110 -12.24 -11.36 -8.66
N GLN A 111 -13.29 -10.63 -8.27
CA GLN A 111 -13.30 -9.71 -7.13
C GLN A 111 -14.29 -10.20 -6.06
N LEU A 112 -14.18 -9.70 -4.83
CA LEU A 112 -15.16 -10.00 -3.77
C LEU A 112 -16.54 -9.36 -4.03
N GLY A 113 -16.63 -8.39 -4.95
CA GLY A 113 -17.83 -7.61 -5.19
C GLY A 113 -18.08 -6.52 -4.13
N LEU A 114 -17.16 -6.34 -3.18
CA LEU A 114 -17.23 -5.29 -2.17
C LEU A 114 -16.71 -3.98 -2.73
N ARG A 115 -17.50 -2.90 -2.57
CA ARG A 115 -17.15 -1.57 -3.07
C ARG A 115 -17.31 -0.51 -1.98
N ILE A 116 -16.42 0.47 -1.99
CA ILE A 116 -16.54 1.73 -1.25
C ILE A 116 -16.92 2.79 -2.27
N PHE A 117 -18.15 3.29 -2.19
CA PHE A 117 -18.78 4.07 -3.26
C PHE A 117 -18.80 3.29 -4.58
N THR A 118 -18.01 3.70 -5.57
CA THR A 118 -17.88 3.02 -6.87
C THR A 118 -16.60 2.18 -6.97
N ILE A 119 -15.70 2.29 -5.99
CA ILE A 119 -14.33 1.76 -6.03
C ILE A 119 -14.28 0.37 -5.38
N PRO A 120 -13.76 -0.67 -6.06
CA PRO A 120 -13.49 -1.97 -5.44
C PRO A 120 -12.58 -1.85 -4.22
N VAL A 121 -12.88 -2.59 -3.14
CA VAL A 121 -12.05 -2.56 -1.91
C VAL A 121 -10.61 -2.99 -2.20
N GLU A 122 -10.44 -3.92 -3.13
CA GLU A 122 -9.14 -4.43 -3.59
C GLU A 122 -8.23 -3.34 -4.16
N ASP A 123 -8.80 -2.30 -4.79
CA ASP A 123 -8.00 -1.20 -5.35
C ASP A 123 -7.28 -0.43 -4.25
N PHE A 124 -7.88 -0.29 -3.06
CA PHE A 124 -7.22 0.29 -1.89
C PHE A 124 -6.06 -0.58 -1.39
N VAL A 125 -6.28 -1.89 -1.31
CA VAL A 125 -5.24 -2.84 -0.88
C VAL A 125 -4.06 -2.80 -1.83
N TYR A 126 -4.33 -2.87 -3.13
CA TYR A 126 -3.32 -2.78 -4.17
C TYR A 126 -2.58 -1.43 -4.13
N GLY A 127 -3.32 -0.32 -4.01
CA GLY A 127 -2.76 1.02 -3.88
C GLY A 127 -1.80 1.14 -2.69
N TYR A 128 -2.20 0.66 -1.51
CA TYR A 128 -1.31 0.65 -0.34
C TYR A 128 -0.09 -0.24 -0.53
N ALA A 129 -0.24 -1.42 -1.14
CA ALA A 129 0.90 -2.29 -1.45
C ALA A 129 1.92 -1.56 -2.33
N LEU A 130 1.48 -0.89 -3.40
CA LEU A 130 2.34 -0.13 -4.29
C LEU A 130 3.04 1.04 -3.56
N LEU A 131 2.29 1.83 -2.79
CA LEU A 131 2.84 2.98 -2.05
C LEU A 131 3.90 2.55 -1.03
N LEU A 132 3.58 1.53 -0.22
CA LEU A 132 4.49 1.02 0.79
C LEU A 132 5.71 0.36 0.17
N LEU A 133 5.57 -0.35 -0.96
CA LEU A 133 6.70 -0.90 -1.70
C LEU A 133 7.66 0.21 -2.14
N CYS A 134 7.12 1.30 -2.70
CA CYS A 134 7.93 2.45 -3.11
C CYS A 134 8.70 3.03 -1.91
N LEU A 135 8.06 3.18 -0.75
CA LEU A 135 8.73 3.67 0.46
C LEU A 135 9.83 2.73 0.95
N VAL A 136 9.55 1.43 1.03
CA VAL A 136 10.52 0.42 1.46
C VAL A 136 11.75 0.44 0.55
N VAL A 137 11.55 0.37 -0.77
CA VAL A 137 12.66 0.40 -1.74
C VAL A 137 13.43 1.72 -1.64
N PHE A 138 12.72 2.85 -1.58
CA PHE A 138 13.35 4.17 -1.51
C PHE A 138 14.19 4.36 -0.24
N GLU A 139 13.66 4.03 0.94
CA GLU A 139 14.42 4.14 2.19
C GLU A 139 15.63 3.19 2.21
N ARG A 140 15.50 1.98 1.64
CA ARG A 140 16.63 1.05 1.54
C ARG A 140 17.74 1.61 0.65
N LEU A 141 17.39 2.21 -0.49
CA LEU A 141 18.33 2.82 -1.42
C LEU A 141 18.96 4.09 -0.83
N LYS A 142 18.20 4.89 -0.08
CA LYS A 142 18.68 6.11 0.58
C LYS A 142 19.60 5.82 1.76
N GLY A 143 19.26 4.83 2.58
CA GLY A 143 20.08 4.39 3.72
C GLY A 143 21.43 3.82 3.30
N GLY A 144 21.53 3.24 2.09
CA GLY A 144 22.79 2.76 1.52
C GLY A 144 23.73 3.85 0.98
N ARG A 145 23.30 5.13 0.97
CA ARG A 145 24.10 6.26 0.45
C ARG A 145 24.71 7.15 1.54
N HIS A 146 24.48 6.80 2.81
CA HIS A 146 24.98 7.54 3.99
C HIS A 146 25.70 6.63 5.01
N GLY A 147 26.13 5.44 4.60
CA GLY A 147 27.04 4.58 5.37
C GLY A 147 28.34 4.43 4.61
#